data_AF-A0A3D5SU09-F1
#
_entry.id   AF-A0A3D5SU09-F1
#
_cell.length_a   1.000
_cell.length_b   1.000
_cell.length_c   1.000
_cell.angle_alpha   90.00
_cell.angle_beta   90.00
_cell.angle_gamma   90.00
#
_symmetry.space_group_name_H-M   'P 1'
#
loop_
_entity.id
_entity.type
_entity.pdbx_description
1 polymer ?
#
loop_
_entity_poly.entity_id
_entity_poly.type
_entity_poly.pdbx_seq_one_letter_code
_entity_poly.pdbx_strand_id
1 'polypeptide(L)' 'WHFSHEERLMLKYGYGGTEEHKAQHRRLLDSVRELQKGILQAQERVSDEDIEFLERWLAEHILTADMRLGSYLSRAM' A
#
# COMPACT_ATOMS: atom_id res chain seq x y z
N TRP A 1 -1.09 -1.46 9.88
CA TRP A 1 -2.07 -0.54 10.51
C TRP A 1 -2.62 0.48 9.50
N HIS A 2 -1.77 1.19 8.74
CA HIS A 2 -2.15 2.17 7.71
C HIS A 2 -3.18 1.66 6.68
N PHE A 3 -2.83 0.65 5.86
CA PHE A 3 -3.76 0.07 4.86
C PHE A 3 -5.11 -0.35 5.44
N SER A 4 -5.09 -0.99 6.62
CA SER A 4 -6.35 -1.40 7.27
C SER A 4 -7.25 -0.21 7.65
N HIS A 5 -6.65 0.95 7.94
CA HIS A 5 -7.40 2.16 8.27
C HIS A 5 -8.07 2.74 7.03
N GLU A 6 -7.35 2.86 5.92
CA GLU A 6 -7.90 3.30 4.63
C GLU A 6 -8.98 2.35 4.14
N GLU A 7 -8.75 1.04 4.22
CA GLU A 7 -9.75 0.04 3.85
C GLU A 7 -11.04 0.15 4.67
N ARG A 8 -10.93 0.46 5.97
CA ARG A 8 -12.12 0.74 6.79
C ARG A 8 -12.84 2.01 6.35
N LEU A 9 -12.12 3.06 5.98
CA LEU A 9 -12.72 4.30 5.47
C LEU A 9 -13.40 4.07 4.11
N MET A 10 -12.72 3.37 3.20
CA MET A 10 -13.26 2.98 1.89
C MET A 10 -14.60 2.23 2.03
N LEU A 11 -14.63 1.22 2.91
CA LEU A 11 -15.85 0.45 3.18
C LEU A 11 -16.93 1.30 3.85
N LYS A 12 -16.57 2.11 4.86
CA LYS A 12 -17.51 2.92 5.63
C LYS A 12 -18.25 3.94 4.74
N TYR A 13 -17.54 4.55 3.80
CA TYR A 13 -18.10 5.61 2.96
C TYR A 13 -18.55 5.12 1.57
N GLY A 14 -18.31 3.85 1.22
CA GLY A 14 -18.77 3.28 -0.05
C GLY A 14 -17.92 3.71 -1.26
N TYR A 15 -16.60 3.80 -1.09
CA TYR A 15 -15.69 4.19 -2.16
C TYR A 15 -15.67 3.17 -3.30
N GLY A 16 -16.03 3.58 -4.52
CA GLY A 16 -16.11 2.69 -5.68
C GLY A 16 -14.77 2.04 -6.08
N GLY A 17 -13.63 2.65 -5.73
CA GLY A 17 -12.29 2.12 -6.02
C GLY A 17 -11.75 1.11 -5.00
N THR A 18 -12.57 0.61 -4.07
CA THR A 18 -12.13 -0.22 -2.93
C THR A 18 -11.33 -1.46 -3.36
N GLU A 19 -11.85 -2.24 -4.31
CA GLU A 19 -11.22 -3.51 -4.68
C GLU A 19 -9.87 -3.31 -5.37
N GLU A 20 -9.76 -2.32 -6.25
CA GLU A 20 -8.50 -1.98 -6.92
C GLU A 20 -7.45 -1.50 -5.91
N HIS A 21 -7.84 -0.60 -5.01
CA HIS A 21 -6.95 -0.05 -3.99
C HIS A 21 -6.44 -1.16 -3.04
N LYS A 22 -7.33 -2.05 -2.58
CA LYS A 22 -6.95 -3.24 -1.78
C LYS A 22 -6.02 -4.19 -2.52
N ALA A 23 -6.20 -4.36 -3.83
CA ALA A 23 -5.32 -5.19 -4.64
C ALA A 23 -3.90 -4.59 -4.74
N GLN A 24 -3.77 -3.26 -4.74
CA GLN A 24 -2.46 -2.60 -4.66
C GLN A 24 -1.78 -2.86 -3.30
N HIS A 25 -2.50 -2.67 -2.19
CA HIS A 25 -2.00 -3.02 -0.85
C HIS A 25 -1.54 -4.48 -0.74
N ARG A 26 -2.35 -5.40 -1.25
CA ARG A 26 -2.03 -6.83 -1.20
C ARG A 26 -0.71 -7.13 -1.91
N ARG A 27 -0.53 -6.58 -3.11
CA ARG A 27 0.69 -6.77 -3.90
C ARG A 27 1.94 -6.27 -3.16
N LEU A 28 1.89 -5.09 -2.55
CA LEU A 28 3.02 -4.61 -1.75
C LEU A 28 3.28 -5.52 -0.54
N LEU A 29 2.23 -5.90 0.19
CA LEU A 29 2.39 -6.76 1.36
C LEU A 29 3.01 -8.11 1.00
N ASP A 30 2.68 -8.65 -0.17
CA ASP A 30 3.26 -9.91 -0.65
C ASP A 30 4.74 -9.71 -1.02
N SER A 31 5.11 -8.63 -1.72
CA SER A 31 6.52 -8.26 -1.98
C SER A 31 7.33 -8.08 -0.69
N VAL A 32 6.79 -7.36 0.29
CA VAL A 32 7.46 -7.12 1.58
C VAL A 32 7.62 -8.41 2.39
N ARG A 33 6.66 -9.34 2.31
CA ARG A 33 6.79 -10.66 2.97
C ARG A 33 7.89 -11.51 2.37
N GLU A 34 8.03 -11.50 1.04
CA GLU A 34 9.14 -12.21 0.39
C GLU A 34 10.48 -11.60 0.77
N LEU A 35 10.61 -10.27 0.78
CA LEU A 35 11.80 -9.58 1.26
C LEU A 35 12.12 -9.94 2.72
N GLN A 36 11.11 -9.90 3.60
CA GLN A 36 11.26 -10.29 5.00
C GLN A 36 11.75 -11.74 5.15
N LYS A 37 11.22 -12.65 4.34
CA LYS A 37 11.61 -14.05 4.34
C LYS A 37 13.06 -14.23 3.89
N GLY A 38 13.51 -13.54 2.85
CA GLY A 38 14.91 -13.55 2.40
C GLY A 38 15.87 -13.11 3.51
N ILE A 39 15.55 -12.02 4.20
CA ILE A 39 16.36 -11.50 5.31
C ILE A 39 16.43 -12.50 6.47
N LEU A 40 15.29 -13.08 6.88
CA LEU A 40 15.22 -13.97 8.03
C LEU A 40 15.79 -15.37 7.77
N GLN A 41 15.64 -15.90 6.55
CA GLN A 41 16.00 -17.28 6.21
C GLN A 41 17.36 -17.39 5.54
N ALA A 42 17.69 -16.47 4.63
CA ALA A 42 18.92 -16.51 3.84
C ALA A 42 20.02 -15.57 4.37
N GLN A 43 19.75 -14.81 5.44
CA GLN A 43 20.62 -13.72 5.92
C GLN A 43 20.95 -12.70 4.82
N GLU A 44 20.06 -12.58 3.83
CA GLU A 44 20.16 -11.56 2.81
C GLU A 44 20.05 -10.18 3.46
N ARG A 45 20.91 -9.25 3.03
CA ARG A 45 20.81 -7.87 3.44
C ARG A 45 19.82 -7.18 2.53
N VAL A 46 19.04 -6.26 3.10
CA VAL A 46 18.24 -5.30 2.32
C VAL A 46 19.20 -4.58 1.36
N SER A 47 18.90 -4.65 0.07
CA SER A 47 19.66 -3.96 -0.96
C SER A 47 19.14 -2.53 -1.17
N ASP A 48 19.94 -1.68 -1.82
CA ASP A 48 19.50 -0.34 -2.22
C ASP A 48 18.32 -0.43 -3.21
N GLU A 49 18.27 -1.48 -4.05
CA GLU A 49 17.17 -1.72 -4.99
C GLU A 49 15.85 -2.02 -4.27
N ASP A 50 15.89 -2.75 -3.15
CA ASP A 50 14.71 -3.01 -2.32
C ASP A 50 14.16 -1.72 -1.71
N ILE A 51 15.05 -0.83 -1.24
CA ILE A 51 14.68 0.47 -0.69
C ILE A 51 14.08 1.34 -1.79
N GLU A 52 14.74 1.44 -2.94
CA GLU A 52 14.26 2.23 -4.08
C GLU A 52 12.88 1.74 -4.56
N PHE A 53 12.67 0.42 -4.59
CA PHE A 53 11.37 -0.17 -4.90
C PHE A 53 10.29 0.28 -3.92
N LEU A 54 10.55 0.22 -2.61
CA LEU A 54 9.58 0.63 -1.58
C LEU A 54 9.29 2.13 -1.64
N GLU A 55 10.31 2.97 -1.80
CA GLU A 55 10.17 4.41 -1.92
C GLU A 55 9.34 4.80 -3.13
N ARG A 56 9.65 4.22 -4.30
CA ARG A 56 8.93 4.48 -5.54
C ARG A 56 7.48 4.04 -5.43
N TRP A 57 7.23 2.82 -4.96
CA TRP A 57 5.87 2.31 -4.79
C TRP A 57 5.06 3.21 -3.86
N LEU A 58 5.63 3.60 -2.72
CA LEU A 58 4.94 4.43 -1.73
C LEU A 58 4.62 5.81 -2.30
N ALA A 59 5.58 6.45 -2.97
CA ALA A 59 5.38 7.75 -3.59
C ALA A 59 4.27 7.70 -4.65
N GLU A 60 4.30 6.72 -5.55
CA GLU A 60 3.30 6.54 -6.58
C GLU A 60 1.91 6.24 -5.99
N HIS A 61 1.84 5.37 -4.99
CA HIS A 61 0.57 5.00 -4.34
C HIS A 61 -0.07 6.19 -3.64
N ILE A 62 0.70 6.95 -2.86
CA ILE A 62 0.22 8.14 -2.16
C ILE A 62 -0.27 9.18 -3.17
N LEU A 63 0.55 9.51 -4.17
CA LEU A 63 0.24 10.57 -5.14
C LEU A 63 -0.90 10.21 -6.10
N THR A 64 -1.32 8.94 -6.15
CA THR A 64 -2.37 8.49 -7.06
C THR A 64 -3.57 7.90 -6.32
N ALA A 65 -3.44 6.72 -5.73
CA ALA A 65 -4.53 5.98 -5.11
C ALA A 65 -5.05 6.69 -3.84
N ASP A 66 -4.14 7.13 -2.96
CA ASP A 66 -4.52 7.75 -1.69
C ASP A 66 -5.06 9.16 -1.90
N MET A 67 -4.47 9.93 -2.83
CA MET A 67 -5.01 11.25 -3.20
C MET A 67 -6.43 11.16 -3.79
N ARG A 68 -6.73 10.12 -4.58
CA ARG A 68 -8.10 9.86 -5.08
C ARG A 68 -9.06 9.52 -3.95
N LEU A 69 -8.64 8.65 -3.02
CA LEU A 69 -9.40 8.33 -1.83
C LEU A 69 -9.66 9.58 -0.96
N GLY A 70 -8.62 10.37 -0.69
CA GLY A 70 -8.71 11.61 0.09
C GLY A 70 -9.66 12.63 -0.56
N SER A 71 -9.60 12.78 -1.88
CA SER A 71 -10.52 13.64 -2.64
C SER A 71 -11.98 13.16 -2.59
N TYR A 72 -12.19 11.85 -2.48
CA TYR A 72 -13.53 11.29 -2.30
C TYR A 72 -14.04 11.51 -0.88
N LEU A 73 -13.21 11.19 0.13
CA LEU A 73 -13.56 11.33 1.55
C LEU A 73 -13.86 12.78 1.94
N SER A 74 -13.15 13.76 1.37
CA SER A 74 -13.41 15.18 1.64
C SER A 74 -14.79 15.66 1.19
N ARG A 75 -15.50 14.89 0.35
CA ARG A 75 -16.88 15.17 -0.09
C ARG A 75 -17.91 14.27 0.59
N ALA A 76 -17.48 13.10 1.07
CA ALA A 76 -18.36 12.08 1.67
C ALA A 76 -18.44 12.19 3.20
N MET A 77 -17.48 12.89 3.82
CA MET A 77 -17.48 13.30 5.23
C MET A 77 -18.13 14.67 5.39
#